data_AF-A0A1V0M493-F1
#
_entry.id   AF-A0A1V0M493-F1
#
_cell.length_a   1.000
_cell.length_b   1.000
_cell.length_c   1.000
_cell.angle_alpha   90.00
_cell.angle_beta   90.00
_cell.angle_gamma   90.00
#
_symmetry.space_group_name_H-M   'P 1'
#
loop_
_entity.id
_entity.type
_entity.pdbx_description
1 polymer ?
#
loop_
_entity_poly.entity_id
_entity_poly.type
_entity_poly.pdbx_seq_one_letter_code
_entity_poly.pdbx_strand_id
1 'polypeptide(L)'
;MGKIETRIYLIPLIGYFRAKSVVPKFKLREVKQDVVYIYATYFPNRAPKYPFVAKSTRATLIVKMYEILGFARLLKRDRQTLMDRLKDVATICTYPKYIFDECLAFFGQKRIGLVGSGA
;
A
#
# COMPACT_ATOMS: atom_id res chain seq x y z
N MET A 1 8.52 -9.44 14.74
CA MET A 1 8.01 -10.10 13.51
C MET A 1 8.21 -11.63 13.60
N GLY A 2 7.51 -12.31 14.49
CA GLY A 2 7.74 -13.76 14.73
C GLY A 2 6.58 -14.67 14.35
N LYS A 3 5.37 -14.13 14.17
CA LYS A 3 4.14 -14.92 14.00
C LYS A 3 3.85 -15.21 12.52
N ILE A 4 3.53 -16.46 12.20
CA ILE A 4 3.21 -16.90 10.83
C ILE A 4 2.08 -16.03 10.26
N GLU A 5 1.08 -15.71 11.08
CA GLU A 5 -0.06 -14.85 10.75
C GLU A 5 0.37 -13.50 10.18
N THR A 6 1.40 -12.88 10.76
CA THR A 6 1.92 -11.59 10.27
C THR A 6 2.66 -11.71 8.95
N ARG A 7 3.37 -12.82 8.70
CA ARG A 7 4.08 -13.06 7.44
C ARG A 7 3.11 -13.30 6.29
N ILE A 8 2.06 -14.06 6.57
CA ILE A 8 1.02 -14.41 5.59
C ILE A 8 0.16 -13.22 5.19
N TYR A 9 0.01 -12.23 6.07
CA TYR A 9 -0.56 -10.95 5.67
C TYR A 9 0.44 -10.05 4.93
N LEU A 10 1.70 -10.02 5.37
CA LEU A 10 2.71 -9.11 4.82
C LEU A 10 3.12 -9.45 3.38
N ILE A 11 3.24 -10.73 3.03
CA ILE A 11 3.62 -11.18 1.68
C ILE A 11 2.64 -10.67 0.61
N PRO A 12 1.31 -10.93 0.68
CA PRO A 12 0.36 -10.42 -0.31
C PRO A 12 0.22 -8.91 -0.22
N LEU A 13 0.33 -8.31 0.98
CA LEU A 13 0.37 -6.86 1.16
C LEU A 13 1.48 -6.22 0.30
N ILE A 14 2.69 -6.77 0.35
CA ILE A 14 3.82 -6.34 -0.49
C ILE A 14 3.53 -6.62 -1.97
N GLY A 15 3.08 -7.83 -2.31
CA GLY A 15 2.81 -8.23 -3.70
C GLY A 15 1.81 -7.31 -4.40
N TYR A 16 0.65 -7.08 -3.77
CA TYR A 16 -0.39 -6.22 -4.32
C TYR A 16 0.05 -4.76 -4.40
N PHE A 17 0.79 -4.27 -3.40
CA PHE A 17 1.31 -2.90 -3.43
C PHE A 17 2.35 -2.68 -4.55
N ARG A 18 3.14 -3.70 -4.88
CA ARG A 18 4.06 -3.64 -6.03
C ARG A 18 3.31 -3.60 -7.36
N ALA A 19 2.19 -4.31 -7.48
CA ALA A 19 1.35 -4.28 -8.67
C ALA A 19 0.67 -2.91 -8.87
N LYS A 20 0.23 -2.27 -7.79
CA LYS A 20 -0.31 -0.91 -7.78
C LYS A 20 0.08 -0.25 -6.46
N SER A 21 0.79 0.90 -6.50
CA SER A 21 1.30 1.62 -5.32
C SER A 21 0.21 2.30 -4.47
N VAL A 22 -0.88 1.57 -4.24
CA VAL A 22 -2.03 1.87 -3.39
C VAL A 22 -2.06 0.80 -2.31
N VAL A 23 -2.15 1.21 -1.05
CA VAL A 23 -2.26 0.28 0.08
C VAL A 23 -3.51 -0.59 -0.10
N PRO A 24 -3.35 -1.90 -0.27
CA PRO A 24 -4.47 -2.80 -0.54
C PRO A 24 -5.35 -2.95 0.71
N LYS A 25 -6.64 -3.13 0.47
CA LYS A 25 -7.64 -3.51 1.47
C LYS A 25 -8.07 -4.94 1.17
N PHE A 26 -7.74 -5.87 2.06
CA PHE A 26 -8.17 -7.26 1.97
C PHE A 26 -8.16 -7.90 3.37
N LYS A 27 -9.00 -8.93 3.51
CA LYS A 27 -8.93 -9.93 4.59
C LYS A 27 -8.34 -11.21 4.00
N LEU A 28 -7.63 -11.99 4.82
CA LEU A 28 -7.03 -13.26 4.37
C LEU A 28 -8.08 -14.25 3.81
N ARG A 29 -9.33 -14.18 4.29
CA ARG A 29 -10.45 -14.99 3.79
C ARG A 29 -10.91 -14.62 2.38
N GLU A 30 -10.61 -13.41 1.92
CA GLU A 30 -10.97 -12.90 0.59
C GLU A 30 -9.92 -13.30 -0.46
N VAL A 31 -8.69 -13.64 -0.02
CA VAL A 31 -7.54 -13.97 -0.88
C VAL A 31 -7.05 -15.40 -0.63
N LYS A 32 -7.98 -16.37 -0.59
CA LYS A 32 -7.70 -17.75 -0.14
C LYS A 32 -6.64 -18.44 -0.99
N GLN A 33 -6.68 -18.27 -2.31
CA GLN A 33 -5.73 -18.89 -3.23
C GLN A 33 -4.30 -18.42 -2.94
N ASP A 34 -4.11 -17.11 -2.75
CA ASP A 34 -2.81 -16.56 -2.38
C ASP A 34 -2.33 -17.06 -1.02
N VAL A 35 -3.22 -17.15 -0.03
CA VAL A 35 -2.88 -17.72 1.28
C VAL A 35 -2.46 -19.18 1.15
N VAL A 36 -3.22 -20.01 0.43
CA VAL A 36 -2.90 -21.44 0.20
C VAL A 36 -1.54 -21.57 -0.49
N TYR A 37 -1.30 -20.78 -1.53
CA TYR A 37 -0.03 -20.77 -2.24
C TYR A 37 1.14 -20.39 -1.32
N ILE A 38 0.99 -19.35 -0.49
CA ILE A 38 2.01 -18.93 0.47
C ILE A 38 2.30 -20.02 1.51
N TYR A 39 1.26 -20.68 2.03
CA TYR A 39 1.44 -21.81 2.94
C TYR A 39 2.18 -22.95 2.28
N ALA A 40 1.77 -23.38 1.08
CA ALA A 40 2.46 -24.45 0.35
C ALA A 40 3.93 -24.13 0.07
N THR A 41 4.22 -22.86 -0.26
CA THR A 41 5.57 -22.42 -0.66
C THR A 41 6.50 -22.22 0.53
N TYR A 42 6.03 -21.58 1.61
CA TYR A 42 6.90 -21.12 2.71
C TYR A 42 6.63 -21.80 4.05
N PHE A 43 5.52 -22.54 4.17
CA PHE A 43 5.09 -23.21 5.41
C PHE A 43 4.47 -24.60 5.14
N PRO A 44 5.15 -25.49 4.37
CA PRO A 44 4.55 -26.72 3.83
C PRO A 44 3.99 -27.67 4.90
N ASN A 45 4.55 -27.64 6.11
CA ASN A 45 4.12 -28.49 7.24
C ASN A 45 3.00 -27.84 8.10
N ARG A 46 2.31 -26.82 7.58
CA ARG A 46 1.25 -26.10 8.31
C ARG A 46 0.01 -25.99 7.44
N ALA A 47 -1.15 -26.32 8.02
CA ALA A 47 -2.44 -26.09 7.37
C ALA A 47 -2.73 -24.58 7.19
N PRO A 48 -3.32 -24.16 6.07
CA PRO A 48 -3.69 -22.77 5.86
C PRO A 48 -4.64 -22.22 6.92
N LYS A 49 -4.31 -21.05 7.47
CA LYS A 49 -5.14 -20.31 8.42
C LYS A 49 -5.48 -18.92 7.90
N TYR A 50 -6.64 -18.44 8.32
CA TYR A 50 -7.19 -17.13 7.94
C TYR A 50 -7.51 -16.28 9.17
N PRO A 51 -6.49 -15.95 9.98
CA PRO A 51 -6.68 -15.15 11.19
C PRO A 51 -7.24 -13.77 10.85
N PHE A 52 -8.02 -13.23 11.77
CA PHE A 52 -8.39 -11.81 11.73
C PHE A 52 -7.16 -10.97 12.07
N VAL A 53 -6.86 -9.98 11.23
CA VAL A 53 -5.76 -9.04 11.46
C VAL A 53 -6.35 -7.74 12.00
N ALA A 54 -6.06 -7.46 13.27
CA ALA A 54 -6.52 -6.23 13.93
C ALA A 54 -5.98 -4.98 13.22
N LYS A 55 -6.74 -3.87 13.33
CA LYS A 55 -6.40 -2.58 12.69
C LYS A 55 -5.00 -2.08 13.08
N SER A 56 -4.62 -2.20 14.35
CA SER A 56 -3.30 -1.83 14.86
C SER A 56 -2.19 -2.66 14.21
N THR A 57 -2.36 -3.99 14.17
CA THR A 57 -1.41 -4.90 13.50
C THR A 57 -1.28 -4.57 12.02
N ARG A 58 -2.39 -4.33 11.32
CA ARG A 58 -2.38 -3.92 9.92
C ARG A 58 -1.61 -2.62 9.72
N ALA A 59 -1.81 -1.63 10.59
CA ALA A 59 -1.07 -0.36 10.51
C ALA A 59 0.44 -0.58 10.65
N THR A 60 0.89 -1.43 11.57
CA THR A 60 2.30 -1.82 11.71
C THR A 60 2.83 -2.52 10.46
N LEU A 61 2.06 -3.45 9.88
CA LEU A 61 2.46 -4.16 8.65
C LEU A 61 2.56 -3.22 7.44
N ILE A 62 1.72 -2.19 7.36
CA ILE A 62 1.82 -1.14 6.32
C ILE A 62 3.10 -0.32 6.49
N VAL A 63 3.47 0.07 7.72
CA VAL A 63 4.76 0.74 7.96
C VAL A 63 5.91 -0.17 7.50
N LYS A 64 5.87 -1.45 7.86
CA LYS A 64 6.90 -2.40 7.47
C LYS A 64 6.99 -2.58 5.95
N MET A 65 5.86 -2.68 5.26
CA MET A 65 5.80 -2.73 3.81
C MET A 65 6.45 -1.50 3.19
N TYR A 66 6.16 -0.30 3.71
CA TYR A 66 6.79 0.94 3.26
C TYR A 66 8.30 0.96 3.48
N GLU A 67 8.78 0.54 4.65
CA GLU A 67 10.22 0.39 4.91
C GLU A 67 10.89 -0.57 3.92
N ILE A 68 10.31 -1.75 3.70
CA ILE A 68 10.85 -2.77 2.80
C ILE A 68 10.90 -2.26 1.36
N LEU A 69 9.88 -1.52 0.93
CA LEU A 69 9.76 -1.05 -0.44
C LEU A 69 10.36 0.35 -0.65
N GLY A 70 10.88 1.01 0.37
CA GLY A 70 11.36 2.40 0.27
C GLY A 70 10.26 3.38 -0.11
N PHE A 71 9.04 3.17 0.39
CA PHE A 71 7.91 4.11 0.24
C PHE A 71 7.66 4.86 1.55
N ALA A 72 6.88 5.93 1.47
CA ALA A 72 6.47 6.71 2.63
C ALA A 72 4.97 7.00 2.63
N ARG A 73 4.46 7.43 3.81
CA ARG A 73 3.14 8.06 3.94
C ARG A 73 3.23 9.52 3.51
N LEU A 74 2.12 10.06 2.99
CA LEU A 74 1.98 11.49 2.78
C LEU A 74 2.05 12.24 4.12
N LEU A 75 3.02 13.14 4.27
CA LEU A 75 3.15 14.02 5.42
C LEU A 75 2.61 15.43 5.11
N LYS A 76 2.46 16.25 6.16
CA LYS A 76 2.03 17.66 6.01
C LYS A 76 2.95 18.45 5.08
N ARG A 77 4.27 18.24 5.17
CA ARG A 77 5.26 18.89 4.30
C ARG A 77 5.08 18.51 2.82
N ASP A 78 4.81 17.23 2.55
CA ASP A 78 4.65 16.72 1.20
C ASP A 78 3.37 17.29 0.57
N ARG A 79 2.32 17.46 1.38
CA ARG A 79 1.08 18.12 0.96
C ARG A 79 1.32 19.58 0.58
N GLN A 80 2.14 20.31 1.34
CA GLN A 80 2.48 21.68 0.99
C GLN A 80 3.24 21.74 -0.34
N THR A 81 4.29 20.92 -0.50
CA THR A 81 5.05 20.84 -1.76
C THR A 81 4.16 20.45 -2.94
N LEU A 82 3.22 19.51 -2.75
CA LEU A 82 2.26 19.14 -3.78
C LEU A 82 1.37 20.32 -4.15
N MET A 83 0.79 21.03 -3.17
CA MET A 83 -0.07 22.17 -3.44
C MET A 83 0.63 23.29 -4.20
N ASP A 84 1.89 23.59 -3.85
CA ASP A 84 2.67 24.62 -4.53
C ASP A 84 2.94 24.21 -5.99
N ARG A 85 3.34 22.96 -6.24
CA ARG A 85 3.47 22.41 -7.61
C ARG A 85 2.17 22.49 -8.40
N LEU A 86 1.03 22.11 -7.79
CA LEU A 86 -0.25 22.11 -8.51
C LEU A 86 -0.76 23.52 -8.82
N LYS A 87 -0.44 24.51 -7.98
CA LYS A 87 -0.72 25.92 -8.29
C LYS A 87 0.07 26.37 -9.51
N ASP A 88 1.37 26.05 -9.56
CA ASP A 88 2.21 26.39 -10.71
C ASP A 88 1.69 25.72 -11.99
N VAL A 89 1.35 24.43 -11.92
CA VAL A 89 0.73 23.69 -13.04
C VAL A 89 -0.57 24.34 -13.51
N ALA A 90 -1.42 24.78 -12.59
CA ALA A 90 -2.70 25.40 -12.91
C ALA A 90 -2.55 26.76 -13.63
N THR A 91 -1.39 27.42 -13.52
CA THR A 91 -1.09 28.62 -14.33
C THR A 91 -0.88 28.29 -15.81
N ILE A 92 -0.50 27.05 -16.13
CA ILE A 92 -0.22 26.57 -17.48
C ILE A 92 -1.44 25.85 -18.07
N CYS A 93 -2.07 24.98 -17.30
CA CYS A 93 -3.21 24.17 -17.74
C CYS A 93 -4.20 23.94 -16.60
N THR A 94 -5.44 24.36 -16.80
CA THR A 94 -6.54 24.18 -15.84
C THR A 94 -7.37 22.93 -16.08
N TYR A 95 -6.99 22.09 -17.05
CA TYR A 95 -7.74 20.87 -17.36
C TYR A 95 -7.66 19.87 -16.18
N PRO A 96 -8.79 19.48 -15.56
CA PRO A 96 -8.77 18.72 -14.32
C PRO A 96 -8.00 17.39 -14.38
N LYS A 97 -8.08 16.69 -15.52
CA LYS A 97 -7.35 15.42 -15.73
C LYS A 97 -5.84 15.65 -15.67
N TYR A 98 -5.33 16.73 -16.27
CA TYR A 98 -3.90 17.02 -16.28
C TYR A 98 -3.39 17.37 -14.88
N ILE A 99 -4.14 18.18 -14.13
CA ILE A 99 -3.84 18.48 -12.72
C ILE A 99 -3.81 17.18 -11.89
N PHE A 100 -4.73 16.25 -12.14
CA PHE A 100 -4.77 14.96 -11.47
C PHE A 100 -3.58 14.06 -11.85
N ASP A 101 -3.22 14.00 -13.12
CA ASP A 101 -2.05 13.25 -13.60
C ASP A 101 -0.76 13.79 -12.95
N GLU A 102 -0.62 15.11 -12.79
CA GLU A 102 0.49 15.74 -12.07
C GLU A 102 0.49 15.38 -10.57
N CYS A 103 -0.68 15.24 -9.94
CA CYS A 103 -0.77 14.71 -8.57
C CYS A 103 -0.22 13.28 -8.49
N LEU A 104 -0.63 12.41 -9.42
CA LEU A 104 -0.16 11.02 -9.45
C LEU A 104 1.34 10.93 -9.72
N ALA A 105 1.85 11.74 -10.65
CA ALA A 105 3.27 11.84 -10.94
C ALA A 105 4.08 12.26 -9.71
N PHE A 106 3.60 13.25 -8.94
CA PHE A 106 4.24 13.66 -7.69
C PHE A 106 4.34 12.51 -6.69
N PHE A 107 3.26 11.75 -6.47
CA PHE A 107 3.28 10.60 -5.55
C PHE A 107 4.26 9.52 -6.01
N GLY A 108 4.28 9.22 -7.32
CA GLY A 108 5.23 8.27 -7.89
C GLY A 108 6.69 8.69 -7.70
N GLN A 109 7.01 9.94 -8.02
CA GLN A 109 8.37 10.52 -7.90
C GLN A 109 8.86 10.53 -6.45
N LYS A 110 7.99 10.90 -5.50
CA LYS A 110 8.33 10.95 -4.07
C LYS A 110 8.21 9.60 -3.36
N ARG A 111 7.83 8.54 -4.08
CA ARG A 111 7.55 7.20 -3.53
C ARG A 111 6.58 7.26 -2.35
N ILE A 112 5.51 8.03 -2.53
CA ILE A 112 4.45 8.16 -1.53
C ILE A 112 3.36 7.15 -1.88
N GLY A 113 3.04 6.26 -0.94
CA GLY A 113 1.99 5.26 -1.12
C GLY A 113 0.60 5.89 -0.94
N LEU A 114 -0.28 5.65 -1.91
CA LEU A 114 -1.67 6.08 -1.84
C LEU A 114 -2.45 5.19 -0.87
N VAL A 115 -3.34 5.76 -0.08
CA VAL A 115 -4.27 4.96 0.71
C VAL A 115 -5.45 4.58 -0.18
N GLY A 116 -5.76 3.28 -0.30
CA GLY A 116 -6.98 2.87 -1.01
C GLY A 116 -8.21 3.47 -0.34
N SER A 117 -8.99 4.27 -1.05
CA SER A 117 -10.30 4.74 -0.60
C SER A 117 -11.26 3.55 -0.48
N GLY A 118 -12.22 3.68 0.41
CA GLY A 118 -13.23 2.67 0.69
C GLY A 118 -13.92 3.15 1.95
N ALA A 119 -15.09 3.73 1.72
CA ALA A 119 -16.13 3.91 2.72
C ALA A 119 -16.36 2.62 3.52
#